data_AF-A0A3M7B5G3-F1
#
_entry.id   AF-A0A3M7B5G3-F1
#
_cell.length_a   1.000
_cell.length_b   1.000
_cell.length_c   1.000
_cell.angle_alpha   90.00
_cell.angle_beta   90.00
_cell.angle_gamma   90.00
#
_symmetry.space_group_name_H-M   'P 1'
#
loop_
_entity.id
_entity.type
_entity.pdbx_description
1 polymer ?
#
loop_
_entity_poly.entity_id
_entity_poly.type
_entity_poly.pdbx_seq_one_letter_code
_entity_poly.pdbx_strand_id
1 'polypeptide(L)'
;MTLQIVPTANPPTQTAAAAAAPGAPSAPGVHDTLRSNLSLTGPAPKASGPSNADSAAATAPQSFHPLESRLAQWRTQQENLKMELLRRQFGIAEPVKRQMELGIVRAGEWQPACLGGVTNGASVHADILSGRDCEIGWEDVFTGGEEMRDQPDFHAEMERRMGMDW
;
A
#
# COMPACT_ATOMS: atom_id res chain seq x y z
N MET A 1 8.62 33.02 19.33
CA MET A 1 9.10 33.13 17.92
C MET A 1 8.02 33.89 17.15
N THR A 2 8.33 35.08 16.66
CA THR A 2 7.38 35.93 15.93
C THR A 2 7.42 35.59 14.45
N LEU A 3 6.28 35.16 13.87
CA LEU A 3 6.17 34.85 12.44
C LEU A 3 5.99 36.15 11.65
N GLN A 4 7.08 36.62 11.04
CA GLN A 4 7.03 37.69 10.04
C GLN A 4 6.69 37.09 8.67
N ILE A 5 5.53 37.48 8.14
CA ILE A 5 4.98 37.00 6.85
C ILE A 5 5.48 37.85 5.67
N VAL A 6 6.11 39.00 5.94
CA VAL A 6 6.60 39.91 4.90
C VAL A 6 8.09 39.69 4.67
N PRO A 7 8.52 39.33 3.44
CA PRO A 7 9.94 39.21 3.09
C PRO A 7 10.66 40.56 3.24
N THR A 8 11.90 40.54 3.73
CA THR A 8 12.74 41.74 3.85
C THR A 8 13.15 42.25 2.47
N ALA A 9 13.20 43.58 2.29
CA ALA A 9 13.43 44.24 1.00
C ALA A 9 14.78 43.93 0.32
N ASN A 10 15.78 43.45 1.07
CA ASN A 10 17.07 42.99 0.53
C ASN A 10 17.22 41.47 0.72
N PRO A 11 17.10 40.65 -0.34
CA PRO A 11 17.38 39.22 -0.25
C PRO A 11 18.89 38.98 -0.15
N PRO A 12 19.35 37.99 0.64
CA PRO A 12 20.76 37.60 0.69
C PRO A 12 21.20 36.99 -0.66
N THR A 13 22.33 37.47 -1.20
CA THR A 13 22.86 37.08 -2.51
C THR A 13 23.82 35.88 -2.47
N GLN A 14 24.08 35.32 -1.28
CA GLN A 14 24.92 34.14 -1.10
C GLN A 14 24.27 33.21 -0.06
N THR A 15 24.06 31.96 -0.45
CA THR A 15 23.70 30.88 0.47
C THR A 15 24.99 30.28 1.03
N ALA A 16 25.35 30.64 2.26
CA ALA A 16 26.35 29.86 2.99
C ALA A 16 25.77 28.46 3.18
N ALA A 17 26.42 27.44 2.61
CA ALA A 17 26.05 26.05 2.84
C ALA A 17 26.15 25.80 4.35
N ALA A 18 25.01 25.51 4.98
CA ALA A 18 24.95 25.12 6.38
C ALA A 18 25.65 23.78 6.56
N ALA A 19 26.97 23.80 6.69
CA ALA A 19 27.73 22.69 7.20
C ALA A 19 27.27 22.45 8.66
N ALA A 20 26.60 21.33 8.89
CA ALA A 20 26.32 20.75 10.21
C ALA A 20 25.37 21.54 11.14
N ALA A 21 24.19 21.94 10.66
CA ALA A 21 23.06 22.13 11.57
C ALA A 21 22.20 20.85 11.56
N PRO A 22 21.96 20.17 12.70
CA PRO A 22 20.91 19.17 12.77
C PRO A 22 19.58 19.85 12.42
N GLY A 23 18.78 19.21 11.57
CA GLY A 23 17.45 19.72 11.20
C GLY A 23 16.61 20.02 12.44
N ALA A 24 15.66 20.95 12.30
CA ALA A 24 14.79 21.36 13.40
C ALA A 24 14.20 20.13 14.13
N PRO A 25 14.14 20.11 15.47
CA PRO A 25 13.75 18.94 16.25
C PRO A 25 12.31 18.44 15.96
N SER A 26 11.48 19.27 15.31
CA SER A 26 10.12 18.93 14.91
C SER A 26 10.04 18.23 13.54
N ALA A 27 11.14 18.10 12.80
CA ALA A 27 11.20 17.37 11.53
C ALA A 27 12.59 16.73 11.33
N PRO A 28 12.94 15.71 12.13
CA PRO A 28 14.13 14.92 11.88
C PRO A 28 13.97 14.14 10.56
N GLY A 29 14.75 14.52 9.55
CA GLY A 29 15.17 13.62 8.48
C GLY A 29 14.13 13.25 7.43
N VAL A 30 13.60 14.22 6.68
CA VAL A 30 13.20 13.88 5.30
C VAL A 30 14.49 13.81 4.48
N HIS A 31 14.87 12.59 4.12
CA HIS A 31 16.05 12.31 3.32
C HIS A 31 15.91 12.98 1.94
N ASP A 32 16.82 13.89 1.59
CA ASP A 32 16.85 14.55 0.28
C ASP A 32 17.26 13.52 -0.79
N THR A 33 16.27 12.89 -1.43
CA THR A 33 16.46 11.77 -2.37
C THR A 33 17.24 12.16 -3.62
N LEU A 34 17.16 13.43 -4.04
CA LEU A 34 17.92 13.93 -5.18
C LEU A 34 19.41 14.05 -4.82
N ARG A 35 19.70 14.43 -3.57
CA ARG A 35 21.07 14.63 -3.10
C ARG A 35 21.75 13.32 -2.68
N SER A 36 21.00 12.36 -2.15
CA SER A 36 21.53 11.03 -1.85
C SER A 36 21.83 10.21 -3.10
N ASN A 37 20.97 10.28 -4.13
CA ASN A 37 21.12 9.48 -5.34
C ASN A 37 22.25 9.97 -6.26
N LEU A 38 22.74 11.19 -6.08
CA LEU A 38 23.92 11.70 -6.78
C LEU A 38 25.19 10.88 -6.45
N SER A 39 25.22 10.22 -5.27
CA SER A 39 26.31 9.32 -4.89
C SER A 39 26.29 7.97 -5.63
N LEU A 40 25.17 7.58 -6.25
CA LEU A 40 25.05 6.33 -7.02
C LEU A 40 25.54 6.47 -8.46
N THR A 41 25.67 7.70 -8.99
CA THR A 41 26.19 7.94 -10.35
C THR A 41 27.71 8.12 -10.41
N GLY A 42 28.39 8.10 -9.26
CA GLY A 42 29.86 8.13 -9.18
C GLY A 42 30.45 6.71 -9.25
N PRO A 43 31.63 6.52 -9.87
CA PRO A 43 32.32 5.23 -9.83
C PRO A 43 32.54 4.78 -8.38
N ALA A 44 32.33 3.50 -8.11
CA ALA A 44 32.37 2.90 -6.78
C ALA A 44 33.59 3.37 -5.97
N PRO A 45 33.42 3.81 -4.70
CA PRO A 45 34.55 4.23 -3.88
C PRO A 45 35.46 3.02 -3.65
N LYS A 46 36.72 3.14 -4.09
CA LYS A 46 37.79 2.22 -3.70
C LYS A 46 37.84 2.19 -2.18
N ALA A 47 37.79 0.99 -1.61
CA ALA A 47 37.83 0.74 -0.17
C ALA A 47 38.92 1.57 0.53
N SER A 48 38.51 2.63 1.23
CA SER A 48 39.31 3.25 2.29
C SER A 48 38.84 2.69 3.62
N GLY A 49 39.81 2.23 4.41
CA GLY A 49 39.64 1.47 5.65
C GLY A 49 38.84 2.15 6.77
N PRO A 50 38.67 1.46 7.90
CA PRO A 50 37.60 1.73 8.85
C PRO A 50 37.95 2.92 9.74
N SER A 51 37.14 3.99 9.67
CA SER A 51 37.05 4.97 10.74
C SER A 51 35.58 5.20 11.10
N ASN A 52 35.24 4.65 12.26
CA ASN A 52 34.14 4.97 13.15
C ASN A 52 32.71 4.72 12.68
N ALA A 53 32.17 3.66 13.29
CA ALA A 53 30.77 3.31 13.38
C ALA A 53 29.90 4.46 13.90
N ASP A 54 28.82 4.74 13.19
CA ASP A 54 27.49 4.44 13.72
C ASP A 54 26.48 4.31 12.56
N SER A 55 26.00 3.08 12.39
CA SER A 55 24.86 2.69 11.55
C SER A 55 25.00 2.77 10.02
N ALA A 56 26.19 2.46 9.48
CA ALA A 56 26.26 1.73 8.23
C ALA A 56 26.00 0.25 8.55
N ALA A 57 24.75 -0.10 8.86
CA ALA A 57 24.33 -1.48 8.83
C ALA A 57 24.66 -1.96 7.42
N ALA A 58 25.61 -2.88 7.31
CA ALA A 58 25.94 -3.57 6.08
C ALA A 58 24.62 -3.98 5.43
N THR A 59 24.25 -3.30 4.35
CA THR A 59 23.09 -3.66 3.55
C THR A 59 23.44 -5.01 2.94
N ALA A 60 23.11 -6.09 3.67
CA ALA A 60 23.03 -7.42 3.10
C ALA A 60 22.28 -7.27 1.78
N PRO A 61 22.76 -7.85 0.67
CA PRO A 61 22.12 -7.69 -0.63
C PRO A 61 20.66 -8.10 -0.48
N GLN A 62 19.78 -7.09 -0.45
CA GLN A 62 18.35 -7.32 -0.45
C GLN A 62 18.05 -7.89 -1.82
N SER A 63 17.66 -9.16 -1.88
CA SER A 63 17.26 -9.83 -3.12
C SER A 63 15.93 -9.30 -3.68
N PHE A 64 15.35 -8.30 -3.03
CA PHE A 64 14.02 -7.77 -3.32
C PHE A 64 14.11 -6.33 -3.78
N HIS A 65 13.26 -5.98 -4.74
CA HIS A 65 13.23 -4.65 -5.30
C HIS A 65 12.61 -3.67 -4.27
N PRO A 66 13.15 -2.46 -4.06
CA PRO A 66 12.63 -1.53 -3.05
C PRO A 66 11.17 -1.11 -3.26
N LEU A 67 10.64 -1.25 -4.48
CA LEU A 67 9.22 -0.99 -4.78
C LEU A 67 8.32 -2.22 -4.67
N GLU A 68 8.87 -3.42 -4.47
CA GLU A 68 8.10 -4.66 -4.42
C GLU A 68 7.07 -4.64 -3.29
N SER A 69 7.49 -4.23 -2.09
CA SER A 69 6.59 -4.06 -0.94
C SER A 69 5.49 -3.04 -1.21
N ARG A 70 5.82 -1.93 -1.89
CA ARG A 70 4.86 -0.89 -2.25
C ARG A 70 3.85 -1.39 -3.28
N LEU A 71 4.31 -2.10 -4.31
CA LEU A 71 3.44 -2.64 -5.35
C LEU A 71 2.51 -3.70 -4.76
N ALA A 72 3.02 -4.58 -3.90
CA ALA A 72 2.23 -5.58 -3.20
C ALA A 72 1.13 -4.95 -2.31
N GLN A 73 1.41 -3.80 -1.68
CA GLN A 73 0.48 -3.13 -0.77
C GLN A 73 -0.30 -1.98 -1.42
N TRP A 74 -0.14 -1.72 -2.71
CA TRP A 74 -0.66 -0.53 -3.38
C TRP A 74 -2.16 -0.34 -3.14
N ARG A 75 -2.94 -1.41 -3.32
CA ARG A 75 -4.40 -1.39 -3.14
C ARG A 75 -4.80 -1.08 -1.70
N THR A 76 -4.18 -1.73 -0.73
CA THR A 76 -4.42 -1.48 0.69
C THR A 76 -4.07 -0.03 1.07
N GLN A 77 -3.00 0.53 0.51
CA GLN A 77 -2.61 1.92 0.79
C GLN A 77 -3.58 2.92 0.17
N GLN A 78 -4.09 2.66 -1.04
CA GLN A 78 -5.14 3.48 -1.65
C GLN A 78 -6.43 3.47 -0.82
N GLU A 79 -6.85 2.29 -0.36
CA GLU A 79 -8.04 2.17 0.49
C GLU A 79 -7.85 2.90 1.83
N ASN A 80 -6.71 2.75 2.48
CA ASN A 80 -6.40 3.45 3.73
C ASN A 80 -6.46 4.97 3.55
N LEU A 81 -5.86 5.48 2.47
CA LEU A 81 -5.88 6.91 2.14
C LEU A 81 -7.31 7.40 1.91
N LYS A 82 -8.14 6.63 1.19
CA LYS A 82 -9.57 6.93 0.97
C LYS A 82 -10.31 7.01 2.31
N MET A 83 -10.14 6.04 3.19
CA MET A 83 -10.80 6.01 4.50
C MET A 83 -10.34 7.15 5.42
N GLU A 84 -9.06 7.52 5.37
CA GLU A 84 -8.55 8.69 6.09
C GLU A 84 -9.17 10.01 5.60
N LEU A 85 -9.28 10.19 4.28
CA LEU A 85 -9.89 11.39 3.70
C LEU A 85 -11.35 11.50 4.13
N LEU A 86 -12.09 10.41 4.07
CA LEU A 86 -13.49 10.37 4.47
C LEU A 86 -13.66 10.63 5.96
N ARG A 87 -12.77 10.08 6.80
CA ARG A 87 -12.73 10.39 8.23
C ARG A 87 -12.51 11.88 8.49
N ARG A 88 -11.64 12.54 7.73
CA ARG A 88 -11.36 13.98 7.89
C ARG A 88 -12.52 14.86 7.42
N GLN A 89 -13.20 14.46 6.34
CA GLN A 89 -14.28 15.23 5.74
C GLN A 89 -15.63 15.03 6.43
N PHE A 90 -15.96 13.79 6.80
CA PHE A 90 -17.29 13.38 7.28
C PHE A 90 -17.29 12.83 8.71
N GLY A 91 -16.11 12.71 9.33
CA GLY A 91 -15.96 12.16 10.68
C GLY A 91 -15.84 10.63 10.71
N ILE A 92 -15.77 10.06 11.91
CA ILE A 92 -15.49 8.63 12.11
C ILE A 92 -16.63 7.69 11.68
N ALA A 93 -17.86 8.21 11.58
CA ALA A 93 -19.01 7.39 11.23
C ALA A 93 -18.94 6.83 9.80
N GLU A 94 -18.35 7.60 8.87
CA GLU A 94 -18.27 7.23 7.46
C GLU A 94 -17.38 5.98 7.22
N PRO A 95 -16.12 5.92 7.69
CA PRO A 95 -15.27 4.76 7.45
C PRO A 95 -15.83 3.51 8.15
N VAL A 96 -16.45 3.65 9.33
CA VAL A 96 -17.09 2.54 10.04
C VAL A 96 -18.26 1.99 9.21
N LYS A 97 -19.14 2.86 8.73
CA LYS A 97 -20.27 2.45 7.89
C LYS A 97 -19.80 1.75 6.62
N ARG A 98 -18.83 2.31 5.91
CA ARG A 98 -18.24 1.72 4.68
C ARG A 98 -17.66 0.33 4.94
N GLN A 99 -16.90 0.16 6.03
CA GLN A 99 -16.32 -1.14 6.40
C GLN A 99 -17.40 -2.15 6.81
N MET A 100 -18.45 -1.71 7.52
CA MET A 100 -19.60 -2.57 7.84
C MET A 100 -20.36 -3.02 6.60
N GLU A 101 -20.62 -2.12 5.65
CA GLU A 101 -21.27 -2.44 4.38
C GLU A 101 -20.46 -3.49 3.61
N LEU A 102 -19.15 -3.28 3.46
CA LEU A 102 -18.26 -4.24 2.82
C LEU A 102 -18.23 -5.59 3.55
N GLY A 103 -18.28 -5.58 4.88
CA GLY A 103 -18.32 -6.79 5.70
C GLY A 103 -19.61 -7.60 5.52
N ILE A 104 -20.77 -6.94 5.48
CA ILE A 104 -22.07 -7.58 5.24
C ILE A 104 -22.09 -8.20 3.84
N VAL A 105 -21.60 -7.44 2.86
CA VAL A 105 -21.53 -7.85 1.46
C VAL A 105 -20.66 -9.10 1.31
N ARG A 106 -19.44 -9.10 1.85
CA ARG A 106 -18.56 -10.28 1.86
C ARG A 106 -19.15 -11.51 2.57
N ALA A 107 -19.95 -11.30 3.61
CA ALA A 107 -20.62 -12.39 4.33
C ALA A 107 -21.81 -12.98 3.54
N GLY A 108 -22.46 -12.18 2.68
CA GLY A 108 -23.62 -12.57 1.88
C GLY A 108 -23.29 -13.16 0.51
N GLU A 109 -22.06 -13.00 0.04
CA GLU A 109 -21.59 -13.32 -1.32
C GLU A 109 -21.32 -14.82 -1.59
N TRP A 110 -21.90 -15.72 -0.81
CA TRP A 110 -21.72 -17.14 -1.11
C TRP A 110 -22.44 -17.51 -2.42
N GLN A 111 -21.71 -18.18 -3.31
CA GLN A 111 -22.21 -18.75 -4.56
C GLN A 111 -21.63 -20.16 -4.70
N PRO A 112 -22.45 -21.16 -5.08
CA PRO A 112 -21.96 -22.52 -5.25
C PRO A 112 -20.95 -22.59 -6.40
N ALA A 113 -19.95 -23.46 -6.27
CA ALA A 113 -18.91 -23.63 -7.27
C ALA A 113 -19.53 -23.93 -8.64
N CYS A 114 -20.59 -24.73 -8.73
CA CYS A 114 -21.24 -25.06 -10.00
C CYS A 114 -21.79 -23.85 -10.79
N LEU A 115 -22.04 -22.71 -10.13
CA LEU A 115 -22.41 -21.45 -10.79
C LEU A 115 -21.19 -20.55 -11.08
N GLY A 116 -19.99 -21.13 -11.12
CA GLY A 116 -18.72 -20.41 -11.18
C GLY A 116 -18.14 -20.06 -9.81
N GLY A 117 -18.82 -20.39 -8.71
CA GLY A 117 -18.36 -20.01 -7.36
C GLY A 117 -18.14 -18.51 -7.23
N VAL A 118 -17.51 -18.10 -6.12
CA VAL A 118 -16.90 -16.77 -6.06
C VAL A 118 -15.53 -16.89 -6.74
N THR A 119 -15.52 -16.94 -8.08
CA THR A 119 -14.27 -16.95 -8.86
C THR A 119 -13.36 -15.84 -8.33
N ASN A 120 -12.27 -16.23 -7.68
CA ASN A 120 -11.24 -15.33 -7.13
C ASN A 120 -11.68 -14.29 -6.09
N GLY A 121 -12.81 -14.50 -5.39
CA GLY A 121 -13.30 -13.48 -4.45
C GLY A 121 -13.88 -12.24 -5.14
N ALA A 122 -14.13 -12.32 -6.46
CA ALA A 122 -14.76 -11.27 -7.23
C ALA A 122 -16.27 -11.27 -6.94
N SER A 123 -16.73 -10.20 -6.33
CA SER A 123 -18.15 -9.90 -6.26
C SER A 123 -18.35 -8.50 -6.72
N VAL A 124 -19.28 -8.35 -7.66
CA VAL A 124 -19.71 -7.06 -8.20
C VAL A 124 -20.07 -6.09 -7.06
N HIS A 125 -20.71 -6.58 -6.00
CA HIS A 125 -21.09 -5.72 -4.86
C HIS A 125 -19.87 -5.23 -4.08
N ALA A 126 -18.93 -6.11 -3.74
CA ALA A 126 -17.67 -5.75 -3.10
C ALA A 126 -16.81 -4.83 -3.98
N ASP A 127 -16.84 -5.03 -5.29
CA ASP A 127 -16.08 -4.24 -6.25
C ASP A 127 -16.65 -2.83 -6.42
N ILE A 128 -17.98 -2.67 -6.42
CA ILE A 128 -18.63 -1.35 -6.40
C ILE A 128 -18.25 -0.59 -5.10
N LEU A 129 -18.27 -1.26 -3.95
CA LEU A 129 -17.95 -0.62 -2.67
C LEU A 129 -16.46 -0.24 -2.56
N SER A 130 -15.57 -1.05 -3.13
CA SER A 130 -14.14 -0.74 -3.21
C SER A 130 -13.80 0.27 -4.31
N GLY A 131 -14.66 0.42 -5.32
CA GLY A 131 -14.47 1.30 -6.48
C GLY A 131 -13.60 0.67 -7.58
N ARG A 132 -13.64 -0.67 -7.70
CA ARG A 132 -12.91 -1.46 -8.71
C ARG A 132 -13.82 -2.02 -9.81
N ASP A 133 -15.07 -1.60 -9.85
CA ASP A 133 -16.08 -2.03 -10.83
C ASP A 133 -15.72 -1.70 -12.29
N CYS A 134 -14.83 -0.72 -12.50
CA CYS A 134 -14.35 -0.31 -13.82
C CYS A 134 -12.96 -0.86 -14.19
N GLU A 135 -12.37 -1.72 -13.36
CA GLU A 135 -11.02 -2.27 -13.56
C GLU A 135 -11.08 -3.76 -13.85
N ILE A 136 -10.12 -4.27 -14.64
CA ILE A 136 -9.97 -5.71 -14.89
C ILE A 136 -8.51 -6.12 -14.66
N GLY A 137 -8.31 -7.12 -13.81
CA GLY A 137 -7.03 -7.72 -13.47
C GLY A 137 -6.73 -8.96 -14.30
N TRP A 138 -5.50 -9.48 -14.15
CA TRP A 138 -5.16 -10.77 -14.74
C TRP A 138 -5.93 -11.90 -14.04
N GLU A 139 -6.16 -11.72 -12.74
CA GLU A 139 -6.90 -12.61 -11.86
C GLU A 139 -8.36 -12.79 -12.31
N ASP A 140 -8.96 -11.78 -12.95
CA ASP A 140 -10.35 -11.85 -13.41
C ASP A 140 -10.51 -12.64 -14.71
N VAL A 141 -9.46 -12.66 -15.55
CA VAL A 141 -9.47 -13.33 -16.87
C VAL A 141 -8.99 -14.77 -16.77
N PHE A 142 -8.00 -15.03 -15.90
CA PHE A 142 -7.40 -16.35 -15.75
C PHE A 142 -7.72 -16.91 -14.36
N THR A 143 -8.87 -17.58 -14.27
CA THR A 143 -9.29 -18.34 -13.08
C THR A 143 -8.46 -19.63 -13.02
N GLY A 144 -7.24 -19.52 -12.48
CA GLY A 144 -6.26 -20.60 -12.45
C GLY A 144 -6.81 -21.92 -11.90
N GLY A 145 -7.12 -22.86 -12.80
CA GLY A 145 -7.33 -24.27 -12.50
C GLY A 145 -8.77 -24.77 -12.40
N GLU A 146 -9.78 -23.94 -12.64
CA GLU A 146 -11.18 -24.41 -12.67
C GLU A 146 -11.47 -25.36 -13.85
N GLU A 147 -10.88 -25.13 -15.03
CA GLU A 147 -11.05 -26.02 -16.18
C GLU A 147 -10.44 -27.42 -15.97
N MET A 148 -9.56 -27.60 -14.98
CA MET A 148 -8.81 -28.84 -14.76
C MET A 148 -9.18 -29.56 -13.45
N ARG A 149 -10.06 -28.97 -12.63
CA ARG A 149 -10.55 -29.60 -11.39
C ARG A 149 -12.01 -30.02 -11.56
N ASP A 150 -12.31 -31.22 -11.06
CA ASP A 150 -13.68 -31.72 -10.98
C ASP A 150 -14.48 -30.79 -10.05
N GLN A 151 -15.51 -30.13 -10.60
CA GLN A 151 -16.37 -29.19 -9.86
C GLN A 151 -17.06 -29.97 -8.73
N PRO A 152 -17.06 -29.50 -7.48
CA PRO A 152 -17.81 -30.17 -6.42
C PRO A 152 -19.31 -30.15 -6.74
N ASP A 153 -20.01 -31.24 -6.41
CA ASP A 153 -21.45 -31.33 -6.57
C ASP A 153 -22.16 -30.28 -5.70
N PHE A 154 -23.19 -29.63 -6.28
CA PHE A 154 -23.98 -28.60 -5.62
C PHE A 154 -24.58 -29.09 -4.30
N HIS A 155 -25.07 -30.34 -4.28
CA HIS A 155 -25.69 -30.93 -3.10
C HIS A 155 -24.68 -31.12 -1.96
N ALA A 156 -23.49 -31.66 -2.26
CA ALA A 156 -22.41 -31.82 -1.29
C ALA A 156 -21.93 -30.46 -0.74
N GLU A 157 -21.91 -29.42 -1.56
CA GLU A 157 -21.55 -28.06 -1.11
C GLU A 157 -22.59 -27.45 -0.16
N MET A 158 -23.87 -27.67 -0.45
CA MET A 158 -24.98 -27.23 0.38
C MET A 158 -25.04 -28.00 1.70
N GLU A 159 -24.84 -29.31 1.68
CA GLU A 159 -24.80 -30.16 2.87
C GLU A 159 -23.67 -29.73 3.81
N ARG A 160 -22.47 -29.52 3.29
CA ARG A 160 -21.33 -28.97 4.04
C ARG A 160 -21.64 -27.62 4.67
N ARG A 161 -22.26 -26.71 3.90
CA ARG A 161 -22.62 -25.35 4.39
C ARG A 161 -23.68 -25.39 5.48
N MET A 162 -24.66 -26.29 5.36
CA MET A 162 -25.74 -26.45 6.31
C MET A 162 -25.36 -27.33 7.51
N GLY A 163 -24.14 -27.89 7.54
CA GLY A 163 -23.68 -28.78 8.60
C GLY A 163 -24.40 -30.13 8.59
N MET A 164 -24.77 -30.61 7.40
CA MET A 164 -25.49 -31.85 7.16
C MET A 164 -24.59 -33.00 6.65
N ASP A 165 -23.27 -32.77 6.56
CA ASP A 165 -22.28 -33.82 6.29
C ASP A 165 -22.22 -34.76 7.52
N TRP A 166 -22.73 -35.99 7.37
CA TRP A 166 -22.70 -37.05 8.40
C TRP A 166 -21.65 -38.12 8.10
#